data_AF-A0A4V6S1I8-F1
#
_entry.id   AF-A0A4V6S1I8-F1
#
_cell.length_a   1.000
_cell.length_b   1.000
_cell.length_c   1.000
_cell.angle_alpha   90.00
_cell.angle_beta   90.00
_cell.angle_gamma   90.00
#
_symmetry.space_group_name_H-M   'P 1'
#
loop_
_entity.id
_entity.type
_entity.pdbx_description
1 polymer ?
#
loop_
_entity_poly.entity_id
_entity_poly.type
_entity_poly.pdbx_seq_one_letter_code
_entity_poly.pdbx_strand_id
1 'polypeptide(L)'
;MKISKKIEQATKEDKIWWSFEYFPPRTAQGLQNLLDRIERMRALGPEFLDITWNAGGRTSDLTSELVKTCQGLIGIETCMHLTCTNMPKKKVDIALREAKQHGCRNVLALRGDPPTGKDEWEAVEGGFVHAIDLVRHIREHYGDHFDIAVAGFPQIQLLPPEERALELKYLKEKIDAGASFIFTQMFYDVDIFIDWVKAVREVGITVPIVPGIMPIQTWNGFQRATSLAKTKIPQSFLDALEPYKNDDEKVRKIGTRLVADLCRRILKEPIGIRGLHFYTMNLERGTKMLLEELNFVPRVETIKPLPWRQSLTPTRRQETIRPIFWSNRTKSYLSRTENWDEYPNGRFGDSRSPAYGELDGYGVWIKQTKEDALALWDRPTTFADVANLFKRFCKNELSALPWSDQAASTETSVIAEPLARLNELGFLTINSQPAVNGARSDDKVFGWGPSNGYVYQKAYLEFFYADITYHVINKRGDLKTNTTYQGPNAVTWGVFPGKEIVQPTIVEAISFMAWKDEAYELGQQWAKLYEPDSPSRKLISDLMGKSLLVNVVHNDFKKPDAIFEPFYKAGAEFAAASDATTQPNGHAN
;
A
#
# COMPACT_ATOMS: atom_id res chain seq x y z
N MET A 1 4.80 14.25 2.20
CA MET A 1 5.00 15.38 1.25
C MET A 1 3.77 16.29 1.35
N LYS A 2 3.94 17.61 1.19
CA LYS A 2 2.78 18.51 1.19
C LYS A 2 1.97 18.34 -0.10
N ILE A 3 0.65 18.27 0.01
CA ILE A 3 -0.26 18.11 -1.12
C ILE A 3 -0.14 19.29 -2.08
N SER A 4 -0.09 20.53 -1.59
CA SER A 4 0.11 21.74 -2.39
C SER A 4 1.33 21.65 -3.31
N LYS A 5 2.42 21.00 -2.87
CA LYS A 5 3.61 20.75 -3.69
C LYS A 5 3.40 19.66 -4.74
N LYS A 6 2.63 18.62 -4.44
CA LYS A 6 2.22 17.62 -5.44
C LYS A 6 1.33 18.25 -6.51
N ILE A 7 0.40 19.11 -6.11
CA ILE A 7 -0.47 19.86 -7.02
C ILE A 7 0.37 20.78 -7.90
N GLU A 8 1.28 21.57 -7.32
CA GLU A 8 2.18 22.46 -8.05
C GLU A 8 3.02 21.69 -9.09
N GLN A 9 3.56 20.53 -8.71
CA GLN A 9 4.32 19.67 -9.63
C GLN A 9 3.44 19.13 -10.76
N ALA A 10 2.24 18.63 -10.44
CA ALA A 10 1.32 18.14 -11.46
C ALA A 10 0.90 19.25 -12.42
N THR A 11 0.71 20.48 -11.95
CA THR A 11 0.44 21.65 -12.81
C THR A 11 1.62 21.94 -13.73
N LYS A 12 2.87 21.90 -13.24
CA LYS A 12 4.07 22.10 -14.08
C LYS A 12 4.23 21.04 -15.16
N GLU A 13 3.85 19.81 -14.86
CA GLU A 13 3.88 18.68 -15.79
C GLU A 13 2.64 18.60 -16.71
N ASP A 14 1.71 19.53 -16.56
CA ASP A 14 0.38 19.48 -17.18
C ASP A 14 -0.35 18.13 -16.99
N LYS A 15 -0.18 17.55 -15.81
CA LYS A 15 -0.60 16.20 -15.45
C LYS A 15 -1.98 16.22 -14.80
N ILE A 16 -2.88 15.37 -15.31
CA ILE A 16 -4.12 15.02 -14.61
C ILE A 16 -3.81 14.10 -13.42
N TRP A 17 -4.39 14.40 -12.27
CA TRP A 17 -4.20 13.62 -11.05
C TRP A 17 -5.51 13.41 -10.30
N TRP A 18 -5.50 12.46 -9.36
CA TRP A 18 -6.66 12.17 -8.53
C TRP A 18 -6.29 11.77 -7.11
N SER A 19 -7.28 11.77 -6.22
CA SER A 19 -7.16 11.36 -4.83
C SER A 19 -8.43 10.68 -4.35
N PHE A 20 -8.38 9.99 -3.21
CA PHE A 20 -9.49 9.21 -2.67
C PHE A 20 -9.80 9.60 -1.23
N GLU A 21 -11.08 9.65 -0.86
CA GLU A 21 -11.51 9.77 0.53
C GLU A 21 -12.02 8.43 1.09
N TYR A 22 -11.63 8.13 2.33
CA TYR A 22 -12.12 7.01 3.12
C TYR A 22 -12.58 7.46 4.51
N PHE A 23 -13.43 6.65 5.15
CA PHE A 23 -13.87 6.90 6.52
C PHE A 23 -13.58 5.73 7.46
N PRO A 24 -13.29 5.99 8.74
CA PRO A 24 -13.07 4.92 9.73
C PRO A 24 -14.29 3.98 9.84
N PRO A 25 -14.11 2.65 9.68
CA PRO A 25 -15.19 1.68 9.82
C PRO A 25 -15.56 1.47 11.29
N ARG A 26 -16.74 0.89 11.54
CA ARG A 26 -17.25 0.68 12.91
C ARG A 26 -16.81 -0.64 13.55
N THR A 27 -16.21 -1.56 12.80
CA THR A 27 -15.86 -2.91 13.25
C THR A 27 -14.42 -3.26 12.86
N ALA A 28 -13.78 -4.15 13.64
CA ALA A 28 -12.42 -4.63 13.35
C ALA A 28 -12.33 -5.34 11.99
N GLN A 29 -13.32 -6.16 11.63
CA GLN A 29 -13.39 -6.75 10.29
C GLN A 29 -13.51 -5.68 9.20
N GLY A 30 -14.30 -4.62 9.46
CA GLY A 30 -14.41 -3.49 8.56
C GLY A 30 -13.08 -2.75 8.37
N LEU A 31 -12.27 -2.65 9.42
CA LEU A 31 -10.92 -2.06 9.38
C LEU A 31 -10.00 -2.87 8.48
N GLN A 32 -9.93 -4.19 8.69
CA GLN A 32 -9.12 -5.07 7.85
C GLN A 32 -9.54 -4.98 6.37
N ASN A 33 -10.85 -5.06 6.11
CA ASN A 33 -11.39 -4.94 4.76
C ASN A 33 -11.08 -3.58 4.10
N LEU A 34 -11.05 -2.51 4.89
CA LEU A 34 -10.68 -1.18 4.41
C LEU A 34 -9.20 -1.09 4.08
N LEU A 35 -8.31 -1.58 4.95
CA LEU A 35 -6.87 -1.59 4.70
C LEU A 35 -6.54 -2.37 3.42
N ASP A 36 -7.08 -3.58 3.27
CA ASP A 36 -6.91 -4.38 2.06
C ASP A 36 -7.42 -3.63 0.80
N ARG A 37 -8.50 -2.85 0.95
CA ARG A 37 -9.06 -2.03 -0.14
C ARG A 37 -8.16 -0.84 -0.48
N ILE A 38 -7.63 -0.13 0.53
CA ILE A 38 -6.70 0.98 0.31
C ILE A 38 -5.46 0.47 -0.43
N GLU A 39 -4.95 -0.72 -0.06
CA GLU A 39 -3.83 -1.34 -0.78
C GLU A 39 -4.14 -1.60 -2.26
N ARG A 40 -5.30 -2.18 -2.58
CA ARG A 40 -5.71 -2.38 -3.98
C ARG A 40 -5.92 -1.06 -4.71
N MET A 41 -6.58 -0.10 -4.07
CA MET A 41 -6.87 1.21 -4.67
C MET A 41 -5.62 2.08 -4.83
N ARG A 42 -4.57 1.90 -4.02
CA ARG A 42 -3.25 2.52 -4.25
C ARG A 42 -2.70 2.16 -5.63
N ALA A 43 -2.96 0.94 -6.13
CA ALA A 43 -2.56 0.53 -7.47
C ALA A 43 -3.30 1.29 -8.59
N LEU A 44 -4.37 2.03 -8.26
CA LEU A 44 -5.04 2.95 -9.17
C LEU A 44 -4.35 4.32 -9.23
N GLY A 45 -3.16 4.49 -8.62
CA GLY A 45 -2.28 5.66 -8.70
C GLY A 45 -2.82 7.01 -8.21
N PRO A 46 -3.61 7.09 -7.12
CA PRO A 46 -3.92 8.38 -6.51
C PRO A 46 -2.65 9.09 -6.03
N GLU A 47 -2.62 10.42 -6.09
CA GLU A 47 -1.50 11.24 -5.57
C GLU A 47 -1.45 11.25 -4.04
N PHE A 48 -2.61 11.15 -3.41
CA PHE A 48 -2.82 11.08 -1.97
C PHE A 48 -4.21 10.51 -1.67
N LEU A 49 -4.47 10.19 -0.41
CA LEU A 49 -5.81 9.89 0.09
C LEU A 49 -6.11 10.72 1.33
N ASP A 50 -7.38 10.79 1.70
CA ASP A 50 -7.86 11.47 2.89
C ASP A 50 -8.63 10.50 3.78
N ILE A 51 -8.48 10.63 5.09
CA ILE A 51 -9.22 9.87 6.09
C ILE A 51 -10.10 10.83 6.89
N THR A 52 -11.41 10.58 6.87
CA THR A 52 -12.36 11.43 7.56
C THR A 52 -12.28 11.32 9.08
N TRP A 53 -12.70 12.41 9.74
CA TRP A 53 -12.78 12.51 11.19
C TRP A 53 -14.22 12.79 11.57
N ASN A 54 -14.82 11.89 12.33
CA ASN A 54 -16.21 12.04 12.73
C ASN A 54 -16.36 13.16 13.77
N ALA A 55 -17.42 13.96 13.66
CA ALA A 55 -17.72 15.05 14.57
C ALA A 55 -17.71 14.59 16.03
N GLY A 56 -17.05 15.36 16.90
CA GLY A 56 -16.84 15.03 18.31
C GLY A 56 -15.75 13.98 18.59
N GLY A 57 -15.02 13.53 17.58
CA GLY A 57 -13.83 12.70 17.74
C GLY A 57 -14.11 11.28 18.26
N ARG A 58 -15.31 10.74 18.04
CA ARG A 58 -15.67 9.36 18.48
C ARG A 58 -14.79 8.27 17.85
N THR A 59 -14.26 8.52 16.65
CA THR A 59 -13.36 7.62 15.91
C THR A 59 -11.99 8.27 15.68
N SER A 60 -11.60 9.19 16.56
CA SER A 60 -10.34 9.93 16.47
C SER A 60 -9.12 9.00 16.48
N ASP A 61 -9.08 8.08 17.44
CA ASP A 61 -8.00 7.10 17.58
C ASP A 61 -7.85 6.24 16.32
N LEU A 62 -8.98 5.79 15.75
CA LEU A 62 -8.99 5.00 14.52
C LEU A 62 -8.54 5.81 13.29
N THR A 63 -8.81 7.11 13.27
CA THR A 63 -8.32 8.01 12.22
C THR A 63 -6.80 8.14 12.31
N SER A 64 -6.26 8.38 13.51
CA SER A 64 -4.81 8.41 13.76
C SER A 64 -4.14 7.09 13.37
N GLU A 65 -4.74 5.94 13.70
CA GLU A 65 -4.22 4.61 13.37
C GLU A 65 -4.20 4.36 11.84
N LEU A 66 -5.27 4.74 11.13
CA LEU A 66 -5.33 4.67 9.67
C LEU A 66 -4.28 5.56 9.03
N VAL A 67 -4.08 6.79 9.51
CA VAL A 67 -3.03 7.70 9.03
C VAL A 67 -1.65 7.10 9.24
N LYS A 68 -1.38 6.56 10.44
CA LYS A 68 -0.12 5.85 10.75
C LYS A 68 0.11 4.69 9.77
N THR A 69 -0.90 3.86 9.55
CA THR A 69 -0.81 2.69 8.67
C THR A 69 -0.62 3.08 7.21
N CYS A 70 -1.34 4.10 6.74
CA CYS A 70 -1.23 4.58 5.36
C CYS A 70 0.16 5.18 5.08
N GLN A 71 0.69 5.99 5.99
CA GLN A 71 2.03 6.58 5.87
C GLN A 71 3.14 5.54 6.05
N GLY A 72 3.03 4.68 7.07
CA GLY A 72 4.10 3.77 7.47
C GLY A 72 4.21 2.50 6.64
N LEU A 73 3.07 1.81 6.42
CA LEU A 73 3.02 0.48 5.81
C LEU A 73 2.60 0.53 4.33
N ILE A 74 1.49 1.23 4.03
CA ILE A 74 0.95 1.28 2.67
C ILE A 74 1.80 2.20 1.78
N GLY A 75 2.42 3.22 2.36
CA GLY A 75 3.30 4.15 1.65
C GLY A 75 2.53 5.06 0.72
N ILE A 76 1.46 5.69 1.22
CA ILE A 76 0.66 6.66 0.48
C ILE A 76 0.45 7.94 1.28
N GLU A 77 0.61 9.08 0.62
CA GLU A 77 0.42 10.38 1.25
C GLU A 77 -1.02 10.47 1.78
N THR A 78 -1.15 10.82 3.05
CA THR A 78 -2.44 10.88 3.73
C THR A 78 -2.71 12.29 4.22
N CYS A 79 -3.91 12.78 3.97
CA CYS A 79 -4.47 13.97 4.59
C CYS A 79 -5.47 13.59 5.67
N MET A 80 -5.23 14.07 6.88
CA MET A 80 -6.05 13.78 8.04
C MET A 80 -7.14 14.84 8.18
N HIS A 81 -8.40 14.46 8.14
CA HIS A 81 -9.46 15.40 8.52
C HIS A 81 -9.35 15.68 10.03
N LEU A 82 -9.63 16.92 10.42
CA LEU A 82 -9.65 17.29 11.82
C LEU A 82 -10.74 18.33 12.04
N THR A 83 -11.78 17.93 12.77
CA THR A 83 -12.83 18.87 13.20
C THR A 83 -12.36 19.59 14.46
N CYS A 84 -12.81 20.81 14.73
CA CYS A 84 -12.39 21.58 15.90
C CYS A 84 -13.46 21.71 16.98
N THR A 85 -14.71 21.32 16.66
CA THR A 85 -15.85 21.40 17.57
C THR A 85 -16.24 20.06 18.19
N ASN A 86 -17.09 20.12 19.23
CA ASN A 86 -17.61 18.96 19.97
C ASN A 86 -16.54 18.13 20.70
N MET A 87 -15.34 18.70 20.94
CA MET A 87 -14.30 18.06 21.74
C MET A 87 -13.35 19.07 22.40
N PRO A 88 -12.68 18.69 23.50
CA PRO A 88 -11.68 19.55 24.15
C PRO A 88 -10.48 19.84 23.25
N LYS A 89 -9.91 21.04 23.34
CA LYS A 89 -8.69 21.46 22.63
C LYS A 89 -7.54 20.45 22.74
N LYS A 90 -7.36 19.82 23.91
CA LYS A 90 -6.35 18.78 24.15
C LYS A 90 -6.42 17.60 23.17
N LYS A 91 -7.60 17.21 22.69
CA LYS A 91 -7.74 16.12 21.70
C LYS A 91 -7.16 16.53 20.34
N VAL A 92 -7.39 17.77 19.92
CA VAL A 92 -6.79 18.35 18.71
C VAL A 92 -5.26 18.36 18.83
N ASP A 93 -4.74 18.75 20.00
CA ASP A 93 -3.29 18.78 20.25
C ASP A 93 -2.64 17.40 20.20
N ILE A 94 -3.31 16.38 20.76
CA ILE A 94 -2.85 14.98 20.69
C ILE A 94 -2.83 14.52 19.22
N ALA A 95 -3.93 14.71 18.49
CA ALA A 95 -4.03 14.26 17.10
C ALA A 95 -2.98 14.91 16.20
N LEU A 96 -2.74 16.22 16.32
CA LEU A 96 -1.72 16.92 15.54
C LEU A 96 -0.30 16.45 15.88
N ARG A 97 -0.02 16.17 17.16
CA ARG A 97 1.29 15.66 17.60
C ARG A 97 1.55 14.27 17.01
N GLU A 98 0.57 13.38 17.12
CA GLU A 98 0.64 12.02 16.58
C GLU A 98 0.75 12.02 15.06
N ALA A 99 -0.02 12.87 14.37
CA ALA A 99 0.07 13.04 12.93
C ALA A 99 1.48 13.44 12.50
N LYS A 100 2.06 14.46 13.15
CA LYS A 100 3.45 14.90 12.90
C LYS A 100 4.46 13.79 13.17
N GLN A 101 4.32 13.08 14.30
CA GLN A 101 5.22 11.99 14.68
C GLN A 101 5.25 10.87 13.63
N HIS A 102 4.10 10.52 13.05
CA HIS A 102 3.99 9.52 12.00
C HIS A 102 4.23 10.07 10.58
N GLY A 103 4.66 11.32 10.46
CA GLY A 103 5.06 11.94 9.19
C GLY A 103 3.93 12.48 8.33
N CYS A 104 2.71 12.52 8.85
CA CYS A 104 1.61 13.20 8.19
C CYS A 104 1.94 14.69 8.05
N ARG A 105 1.75 15.21 6.84
CA ARG A 105 2.01 16.62 6.52
C ARG A 105 0.79 17.36 6.04
N ASN A 106 -0.40 16.75 6.06
CA ASN A 106 -1.58 17.33 5.45
C ASN A 106 -2.78 17.17 6.39
N VAL A 107 -3.46 18.27 6.67
CA VAL A 107 -4.63 18.30 7.54
C VAL A 107 -5.76 19.05 6.84
N LEU A 108 -6.94 18.47 6.79
CA LEU A 108 -8.16 19.18 6.41
C LEU A 108 -8.81 19.75 7.67
N ALA A 109 -8.67 21.07 7.86
CA ALA A 109 -9.22 21.77 9.01
C ALA A 109 -10.72 22.05 8.80
N LEU A 110 -11.54 21.44 9.65
CA LEU A 110 -13.00 21.51 9.59
C LEU A 110 -13.55 22.06 10.90
N ARG A 111 -14.73 22.67 10.83
CA ARG A 111 -15.48 23.03 12.04
C ARG A 111 -15.96 21.73 12.73
N GLY A 112 -16.76 20.97 12.00
CA GLY A 112 -17.54 19.84 12.52
C GLY A 112 -19.02 20.18 12.54
N ASP A 113 -19.85 19.17 12.28
CA ASP A 113 -21.31 19.28 12.33
C ASP A 113 -21.82 19.16 13.77
N PRO A 114 -23.02 19.69 14.08
CA PRO A 114 -23.67 19.45 15.37
C PRO A 114 -23.80 17.93 15.68
N PRO A 115 -23.80 17.55 16.97
CA PRO A 115 -24.04 16.16 17.35
C PRO A 115 -25.36 15.63 16.81
N THR A 116 -25.41 14.33 16.46
CA THR A 116 -26.64 13.69 15.95
C THR A 116 -27.82 13.92 16.90
N GLY A 117 -28.90 14.53 16.39
CA GLY A 117 -30.11 14.82 17.15
C GLY A 117 -30.18 16.21 17.78
N LYS A 118 -29.17 17.07 17.59
CA LYS A 118 -29.24 18.51 17.89
C LYS A 118 -29.15 19.32 16.59
N ASP A 119 -30.01 20.32 16.46
CA ASP A 119 -29.98 21.26 15.32
C ASP A 119 -28.92 22.35 15.52
N GLU A 120 -28.56 22.64 16.78
CA GLU A 120 -27.61 23.68 17.14
C GLU A 120 -26.31 23.11 17.73
N TRP A 121 -25.22 23.80 17.41
CA TRP A 121 -23.91 23.56 17.96
C TRP A 121 -23.68 24.44 19.20
N GLU A 122 -23.11 23.86 20.26
CA GLU A 122 -22.71 24.58 21.46
C GLU A 122 -21.18 24.55 21.60
N ALA A 123 -20.59 25.71 21.89
CA ALA A 123 -19.15 25.81 22.15
C ALA A 123 -18.77 25.03 23.41
N VAL A 124 -17.77 24.16 23.28
CA VAL A 124 -17.11 23.58 24.47
C VAL A 124 -16.28 24.70 25.11
N GLU A 125 -16.37 24.84 26.42
CA GLU A 125 -15.60 25.83 27.17
C GLU A 125 -14.10 25.70 26.88
N GLY A 126 -13.45 26.80 26.44
CA GLY A 126 -12.04 26.81 26.01
C GLY A 126 -11.75 26.09 24.68
N GLY A 127 -12.78 25.67 23.94
CA GLY A 127 -12.69 25.01 22.64
C GLY A 127 -12.69 25.99 21.45
N PHE A 128 -12.56 25.43 20.25
CA PHE A 128 -12.63 26.19 19.00
C PHE A 128 -14.08 26.43 18.56
N VAL A 129 -14.33 27.53 17.85
CA VAL A 129 -15.67 27.89 17.36
C VAL A 129 -15.79 27.67 15.85
N HIS A 130 -14.75 28.07 15.12
CA HIS A 130 -14.72 28.05 13.67
C HIS A 130 -13.48 27.33 13.14
N ALA A 131 -13.56 26.82 11.91
CA ALA A 131 -12.42 26.17 11.25
C ALA A 131 -11.18 27.08 11.15
N ILE A 132 -11.36 28.41 11.06
CA ILE A 132 -10.26 29.37 11.05
C ILE A 132 -9.44 29.34 12.35
N ASP A 133 -10.07 29.06 13.49
CA ASP A 133 -9.37 28.96 14.77
C ASP A 133 -8.42 27.76 14.76
N LEU A 134 -8.84 26.65 14.14
CA LEU A 134 -7.98 25.49 13.94
C LEU A 134 -6.84 25.77 12.95
N VAL A 135 -7.08 26.51 11.86
CA VAL A 135 -6.02 26.93 10.93
C VAL A 135 -4.97 27.75 11.67
N ARG A 136 -5.40 28.77 12.44
CA ARG A 136 -4.51 29.62 13.25
C ARG A 136 -3.73 28.80 14.27
N HIS A 137 -4.41 27.92 15.00
CA HIS A 137 -3.79 27.04 15.99
C HIS A 137 -2.70 26.14 15.39
N ILE A 138 -2.98 25.52 14.23
CA ILE A 138 -1.97 24.69 13.54
C ILE A 138 -0.77 25.55 13.11
N ARG A 139 -1.01 26.74 12.55
CA ARG A 139 0.06 27.64 12.12
C ARG A 139 0.91 28.15 13.29
N GLU A 140 0.28 28.51 14.41
CA GLU A 140 0.96 28.98 15.61
C GLU A 140 1.88 27.90 16.21
N HIS A 141 1.37 26.66 16.37
CA HIS A 141 2.11 25.61 17.07
C HIS A 141 3.02 24.75 16.18
N TYR A 142 2.74 24.67 14.87
CA TYR A 142 3.46 23.79 13.94
C TYR A 142 4.08 24.53 12.76
N GLY A 143 3.88 25.85 12.65
CA GLY A 143 4.43 26.68 11.58
C GLY A 143 4.07 26.14 10.20
N ASP A 144 5.09 25.94 9.37
CA ASP A 144 4.96 25.42 8.02
C ASP A 144 5.04 23.88 7.96
N HIS A 145 4.92 23.14 9.07
CA HIS A 145 4.99 21.68 9.01
C HIS A 145 3.84 21.08 8.19
N PHE A 146 2.61 21.48 8.50
CA PHE A 146 1.40 20.98 7.84
C PHE A 146 1.00 21.85 6.65
N ASP A 147 0.64 21.20 5.56
CA ASP A 147 -0.23 21.76 4.54
C ASP A 147 -1.67 21.70 5.08
N ILE A 148 -2.40 22.82 5.01
CA ILE A 148 -3.73 22.89 5.62
C ILE A 148 -4.76 23.06 4.50
N ALA A 149 -5.64 22.09 4.33
CA ALA A 149 -6.80 22.22 3.48
C ALA A 149 -7.98 22.82 4.27
N VAL A 150 -8.90 23.48 3.56
CA VAL A 150 -10.20 23.89 4.10
C VAL A 150 -11.32 23.49 3.15
N ALA A 151 -12.52 23.30 3.68
CA ALA A 151 -13.70 23.03 2.88
C ALA A 151 -14.23 24.30 2.18
N GLY A 152 -14.64 24.13 0.92
CA GLY A 152 -15.39 25.08 0.10
C GLY A 152 -16.70 24.46 -0.39
N PHE A 153 -17.70 25.30 -0.64
CA PHE A 153 -19.06 24.85 -0.96
C PHE A 153 -19.54 25.54 -2.24
N PRO A 154 -19.46 24.88 -3.41
CA PRO A 154 -19.82 25.52 -4.68
C PRO A 154 -21.25 26.07 -4.72
N GLN A 155 -22.16 25.40 -4.02
CA GLN A 155 -23.57 25.75 -3.98
C GLN A 155 -23.89 27.06 -3.26
N ILE A 156 -22.94 27.71 -2.59
CA ILE A 156 -23.18 29.07 -2.08
C ILE A 156 -23.54 30.05 -3.20
N GLN A 157 -23.25 29.69 -4.47
CA GLN A 157 -23.70 30.46 -5.63
C GLN A 157 -25.22 30.58 -5.77
N LEU A 158 -25.98 29.70 -5.10
CA LEU A 158 -27.44 29.75 -5.07
C LEU A 158 -27.99 30.63 -3.94
N LEU A 159 -27.13 31.10 -3.04
CA LEU A 159 -27.54 31.97 -1.92
C LEU A 159 -27.81 33.40 -2.41
N PRO A 160 -28.59 34.19 -1.64
CA PRO A 160 -28.71 35.63 -1.86
C PRO A 160 -27.34 36.31 -1.97
N PRO A 161 -27.19 37.38 -2.77
CA PRO A 161 -25.90 38.01 -3.04
C PRO A 161 -25.10 38.40 -1.79
N GLU A 162 -25.76 38.89 -0.73
CA GLU A 162 -25.12 39.30 0.52
C GLU A 162 -24.58 38.10 1.32
N GLU A 163 -25.38 37.04 1.47
CA GLU A 163 -24.97 35.80 2.13
C GLU A 163 -23.83 35.11 1.38
N ARG A 164 -23.92 35.08 0.04
CA ARG A 164 -22.83 34.56 -0.81
C ARG A 164 -21.54 35.35 -0.61
N ALA A 165 -21.62 36.68 -0.59
CA ALA A 165 -20.44 37.53 -0.38
C ALA A 165 -19.82 37.29 1.01
N LEU A 166 -20.65 37.04 2.02
CA LEU A 166 -20.22 36.71 3.38
C LEU A 166 -19.50 35.35 3.44
N GLU A 167 -20.06 34.32 2.81
CA GLU A 167 -19.42 32.98 2.71
C GLU A 167 -18.06 33.04 1.99
N LEU A 168 -17.97 33.81 0.90
CA LEU A 168 -16.70 34.05 0.20
C LEU A 168 -15.69 34.80 1.08
N LYS A 169 -16.15 35.78 1.87
CA LYS A 169 -15.31 36.49 2.84
C LYS A 169 -14.74 35.52 3.88
N TYR A 170 -15.56 34.65 4.47
CA TYR A 170 -15.08 33.66 5.45
C TYR A 170 -14.13 32.63 4.82
N LEU A 171 -14.38 32.22 3.58
CA LEU A 171 -13.43 31.38 2.85
C LEU A 171 -12.09 32.09 2.69
N LYS A 172 -12.10 33.37 2.28
CA LYS A 172 -10.90 34.18 2.15
C LYS A 172 -10.16 34.32 3.47
N GLU A 173 -10.85 34.62 4.57
CA GLU A 173 -10.23 34.74 5.90
C GLU A 173 -9.53 33.44 6.33
N LYS A 174 -10.09 32.26 6.02
CA LYS A 174 -9.42 30.97 6.26
C LYS A 174 -8.16 30.79 5.43
N ILE A 175 -8.17 31.22 4.16
CA ILE A 175 -6.98 31.19 3.29
C ILE A 175 -5.92 32.16 3.80
N ASP A 176 -6.30 33.40 4.11
CA ASP A 176 -5.41 34.43 4.62
C ASP A 176 -4.81 34.04 5.99
N ALA A 177 -5.53 33.25 6.80
CA ALA A 177 -5.01 32.67 8.04
C ALA A 177 -3.97 31.56 7.83
N GLY A 178 -3.76 31.11 6.58
CA GLY A 178 -2.69 30.19 6.22
C GLY A 178 -3.13 28.84 5.65
N ALA A 179 -4.39 28.68 5.20
CA ALA A 179 -4.78 27.50 4.45
C ALA A 179 -4.17 27.48 3.04
N SER A 180 -3.78 26.30 2.58
CA SER A 180 -2.89 26.08 1.43
C SER A 180 -3.63 25.63 0.18
N PHE A 181 -4.84 25.05 0.31
CA PHE A 181 -5.71 24.65 -0.78
C PHE A 181 -7.14 24.38 -0.29
N ILE A 182 -8.07 24.19 -1.21
CA ILE A 182 -9.50 24.00 -0.91
C ILE A 182 -9.98 22.67 -1.46
N PHE A 183 -10.66 21.86 -0.63
CA PHE A 183 -11.51 20.77 -1.10
C PHE A 183 -12.94 21.26 -1.23
N THR A 184 -13.62 20.94 -2.33
CA THR A 184 -15.04 21.26 -2.44
C THR A 184 -15.91 20.13 -1.94
N GLN A 185 -17.05 20.48 -1.32
CA GLN A 185 -18.18 19.57 -1.21
C GLN A 185 -18.56 19.02 -2.61
N MET A 186 -19.15 17.82 -2.66
CA MET A 186 -19.65 17.21 -3.89
C MET A 186 -20.72 18.07 -4.56
N PHE A 187 -20.77 18.00 -5.89
CA PHE A 187 -21.76 18.68 -6.73
C PHE A 187 -22.02 17.86 -8.00
N TYR A 188 -23.16 18.12 -8.64
CA TYR A 188 -23.52 17.49 -9.91
C TYR A 188 -23.78 18.51 -11.02
N ASP A 189 -23.98 19.78 -10.65
CA ASP A 189 -24.11 20.91 -11.57
C ASP A 189 -22.75 21.57 -11.79
N VAL A 190 -22.18 21.39 -12.99
CA VAL A 190 -20.85 21.90 -13.34
C VAL A 190 -20.84 23.41 -13.51
N ASP A 191 -21.94 24.01 -13.96
CA ASP A 191 -22.04 25.46 -14.15
C ASP A 191 -21.91 26.19 -12.82
N ILE A 192 -22.61 25.68 -11.78
CA ILE A 192 -22.48 26.18 -10.41
C ILE A 192 -21.03 26.12 -9.92
N PHE A 193 -20.32 25.02 -10.21
CA PHE A 193 -18.92 24.89 -9.82
C PHE A 193 -18.00 25.87 -10.57
N ILE A 194 -18.16 26.00 -11.89
CA ILE A 194 -17.37 26.93 -12.72
C ILE A 194 -17.56 28.37 -12.22
N ASP A 195 -18.80 28.79 -11.99
CA ASP A 195 -19.10 30.13 -11.53
C ASP A 195 -18.61 30.37 -10.10
N TRP A 196 -18.68 29.36 -9.23
CA TRP A 196 -18.05 29.41 -7.92
C TRP A 196 -16.53 29.60 -8.00
N VAL A 197 -15.83 28.87 -8.88
CA VAL A 197 -14.40 29.06 -9.07
C VAL A 197 -14.08 30.49 -9.52
N LYS A 198 -14.84 31.06 -10.47
CA LYS A 198 -14.68 32.46 -10.91
C LYS A 198 -14.84 33.43 -9.74
N ALA A 199 -15.91 33.31 -8.96
CA ALA A 199 -16.14 34.18 -7.81
C ALA A 199 -15.06 34.06 -6.73
N VAL A 200 -14.53 32.84 -6.50
CA VAL A 200 -13.39 32.62 -5.60
C VAL A 200 -12.13 33.32 -6.12
N ARG A 201 -11.88 33.32 -7.43
CA ARG A 201 -10.75 34.06 -8.02
C ARG A 201 -10.94 35.57 -7.97
N GLU A 202 -12.15 36.07 -8.18
CA GLU A 202 -12.48 37.51 -8.13
C GLU A 202 -12.19 38.13 -6.75
N VAL A 203 -12.40 37.38 -5.66
CA VAL A 203 -12.04 37.83 -4.30
C VAL A 203 -10.56 37.65 -3.96
N GLY A 204 -9.73 37.26 -4.94
CA GLY A 204 -8.26 37.20 -4.81
C GLY A 204 -7.71 35.89 -4.22
N ILE A 205 -8.52 34.84 -4.08
CA ILE A 205 -8.04 33.54 -3.62
C ILE A 205 -7.33 32.82 -4.77
N THR A 206 -6.04 32.55 -4.62
CA THR A 206 -5.19 31.93 -5.68
C THR A 206 -4.76 30.50 -5.36
N VAL A 207 -5.01 30.01 -4.15
CA VAL A 207 -4.67 28.63 -3.77
C VAL A 207 -5.39 27.60 -4.66
N PRO A 208 -4.84 26.38 -4.80
CA PRO A 208 -5.50 25.32 -5.56
C PRO A 208 -6.89 24.99 -5.05
N ILE A 209 -7.79 24.68 -5.97
CA ILE A 209 -9.14 24.18 -5.70
C ILE A 209 -9.18 22.74 -6.20
N VAL A 210 -9.66 21.84 -5.36
CA VAL A 210 -9.78 20.41 -5.66
C VAL A 210 -11.26 20.03 -5.60
N PRO A 211 -11.91 19.78 -6.75
CA PRO A 211 -13.32 19.42 -6.79
C PRO A 211 -13.56 18.03 -6.20
N GLY A 212 -14.53 17.96 -5.29
CA GLY A 212 -15.03 16.71 -4.75
C GLY A 212 -16.04 16.04 -5.69
N ILE A 213 -15.77 14.79 -6.06
CA ILE A 213 -16.55 14.00 -7.02
C ILE A 213 -17.06 12.73 -6.34
N MET A 214 -18.37 12.52 -6.35
CA MET A 214 -18.98 11.31 -5.81
C MET A 214 -19.47 10.40 -6.95
N PRO A 215 -18.91 9.20 -7.13
CA PRO A 215 -19.45 8.21 -8.06
C PRO A 215 -20.85 7.75 -7.63
N ILE A 216 -21.78 7.68 -8.58
CA ILE A 216 -23.14 7.18 -8.35
C ILE A 216 -23.15 5.65 -8.43
N GLN A 217 -23.44 4.98 -7.31
CA GLN A 217 -23.36 3.51 -7.21
C GLN A 217 -24.71 2.80 -7.10
N THR A 218 -25.67 3.43 -6.42
CA THR A 218 -27.04 2.96 -6.19
C THR A 218 -27.96 4.17 -6.12
N TRP A 219 -29.23 3.99 -6.46
CA TRP A 219 -30.20 5.09 -6.44
C TRP A 219 -30.42 5.61 -5.01
N ASN A 220 -30.65 4.69 -4.07
CA ASN A 220 -30.90 5.04 -2.68
C ASN A 220 -29.68 5.69 -2.00
N GLY A 221 -28.47 5.24 -2.34
CA GLY A 221 -27.24 5.85 -1.85
C GLY A 221 -27.06 7.27 -2.38
N PHE A 222 -27.32 7.46 -3.68
CA PHE A 222 -27.30 8.77 -4.33
C PHE A 222 -28.31 9.73 -3.68
N GLN A 223 -29.59 9.37 -3.62
CA GLN A 223 -30.64 10.21 -3.01
C GLN A 223 -30.35 10.58 -1.55
N ARG A 224 -29.84 9.62 -0.76
CA ARG A 224 -29.48 9.87 0.64
C ARG A 224 -28.34 10.87 0.76
N ALA A 225 -27.27 10.67 -0.01
CA ALA A 225 -26.09 11.51 0.06
C ALA A 225 -26.41 12.95 -0.38
N THR A 226 -27.16 13.11 -1.46
CA THR A 226 -27.55 14.43 -1.99
C THR A 226 -28.54 15.14 -1.09
N SER A 227 -29.46 14.42 -0.45
CA SER A 227 -30.38 15.00 0.55
C SER A 227 -29.64 15.50 1.78
N LEU A 228 -28.70 14.71 2.32
CA LEU A 228 -27.91 15.08 3.49
C LEU A 228 -27.05 16.33 3.21
N ALA A 229 -26.41 16.38 2.04
CA ALA A 229 -25.57 17.50 1.63
C ALA A 229 -26.37 18.68 1.03
N LYS A 230 -27.71 18.56 0.93
CA LYS A 230 -28.60 19.52 0.25
C LYS A 230 -28.07 19.90 -1.14
N THR A 231 -27.64 18.90 -1.91
CA THR A 231 -27.03 19.07 -3.23
C THR A 231 -28.10 19.22 -4.31
N LYS A 232 -28.05 20.31 -5.07
CA LYS A 232 -28.83 20.53 -6.28
C LYS A 232 -28.38 19.55 -7.36
N ILE A 233 -29.36 18.81 -7.87
CA ILE A 233 -29.17 17.80 -8.90
C ILE A 233 -29.75 18.33 -10.21
N PRO A 234 -28.98 18.37 -11.31
CA PRO A 234 -29.53 18.70 -12.61
C PRO A 234 -30.66 17.74 -12.99
N GLN A 235 -31.75 18.27 -13.57
CA GLN A 235 -32.90 17.44 -13.94
C GLN A 235 -32.50 16.31 -14.89
N SER A 236 -31.54 16.55 -15.78
CA SER A 236 -30.98 15.54 -16.69
C SER A 236 -30.39 14.32 -15.99
N PHE A 237 -29.84 14.47 -14.78
CA PHE A 237 -29.37 13.33 -13.98
C PHE A 237 -30.56 12.51 -13.45
N LEU A 238 -31.61 13.16 -12.97
CA LEU A 238 -32.82 12.49 -12.48
C LEU A 238 -33.53 11.76 -13.61
N ASP A 239 -33.73 12.42 -14.76
CA ASP A 239 -34.37 11.84 -15.94
C ASP A 239 -33.64 10.59 -16.45
N ALA A 240 -32.30 10.58 -16.36
CA ALA A 240 -31.48 9.45 -16.80
C ALA A 240 -31.45 8.29 -15.79
N LEU A 241 -31.58 8.56 -14.49
CA LEU A 241 -31.39 7.57 -13.42
C LEU A 241 -32.70 7.02 -12.85
N GLU A 242 -33.73 7.86 -12.68
CA GLU A 242 -34.98 7.49 -12.04
C GLU A 242 -35.72 6.31 -12.71
N PRO A 243 -35.75 6.19 -14.06
CA PRO A 243 -36.36 5.03 -14.72
C PRO A 243 -35.74 3.68 -14.31
N TYR A 244 -34.50 3.70 -13.78
CA TYR A 244 -33.75 2.53 -13.37
C TYR A 244 -33.55 2.45 -11.85
N LYS A 245 -34.31 3.21 -11.05
CA LYS A 245 -34.11 3.31 -9.58
C LYS A 245 -34.09 2.00 -8.80
N ASN A 246 -34.65 0.92 -9.36
CA ASN A 246 -34.67 -0.42 -8.77
C ASN A 246 -33.61 -1.37 -9.38
N ASP A 247 -32.73 -0.88 -10.26
CA ASP A 247 -31.69 -1.64 -10.96
C ASP A 247 -30.32 -0.98 -10.70
N ASP A 248 -29.69 -1.37 -9.59
CA ASP A 248 -28.42 -0.78 -9.13
C ASP A 248 -27.28 -0.96 -10.14
N GLU A 249 -27.32 -1.99 -10.99
CA GLU A 249 -26.31 -2.18 -12.03
C GLU A 249 -26.46 -1.14 -13.13
N LYS A 250 -27.68 -0.91 -13.64
CA LYS A 250 -27.94 0.14 -14.62
C LYS A 250 -27.69 1.53 -14.05
N VAL A 251 -28.14 1.80 -12.83
CA VAL A 251 -27.88 3.07 -12.13
C VAL A 251 -26.38 3.34 -12.06
N ARG A 252 -25.57 2.35 -11.67
CA ARG A 252 -24.12 2.49 -11.61
C ARG A 252 -23.51 2.77 -12.99
N LYS A 253 -23.93 2.04 -14.02
CA LYS A 253 -23.41 2.21 -15.39
C LYS A 253 -23.74 3.60 -15.96
N ILE A 254 -24.99 4.04 -15.83
CA ILE A 254 -25.43 5.35 -16.31
C ILE A 254 -24.80 6.46 -15.47
N GLY A 255 -24.81 6.32 -14.14
CA GLY A 255 -24.20 7.25 -13.21
C GLY A 255 -22.70 7.43 -13.44
N THR A 256 -21.97 6.36 -13.77
CA THR A 256 -20.55 6.44 -14.13
C THR A 256 -20.32 7.34 -15.34
N ARG A 257 -21.14 7.22 -16.40
CA ARG A 257 -21.04 8.06 -17.61
C ARG A 257 -21.35 9.52 -17.31
N LEU A 258 -22.44 9.78 -16.59
CA LEU A 258 -22.85 11.13 -16.20
C LEU A 258 -21.75 11.84 -15.38
N VAL A 259 -21.18 11.14 -14.40
CA VAL A 259 -20.09 11.68 -13.57
C VAL A 259 -18.80 11.81 -14.38
N ALA A 260 -18.53 10.92 -15.33
CA ALA A 260 -17.38 11.06 -16.23
C ALA A 260 -17.51 12.29 -17.13
N ASP A 261 -18.70 12.57 -17.68
CA ASP A 261 -18.95 13.76 -18.49
C ASP A 261 -18.80 15.05 -17.67
N LEU A 262 -19.28 15.04 -16.43
CA LEU A 262 -19.01 16.09 -15.45
C LEU A 262 -17.50 16.32 -15.27
N CYS A 263 -16.72 15.26 -15.05
CA CYS A 263 -15.27 15.34 -14.85
C CYS A 263 -14.54 15.85 -16.11
N ARG A 264 -14.91 15.36 -17.29
CA ARG A 264 -14.36 15.80 -18.58
C ARG A 264 -14.63 17.29 -18.81
N ARG A 265 -15.83 17.76 -18.46
CA ARG A 265 -16.18 19.18 -18.55
C ARG A 265 -15.32 20.03 -17.63
N ILE A 266 -15.16 19.65 -16.36
CA ILE A 266 -14.28 20.35 -15.40
C ILE A 266 -12.85 20.48 -15.93
N LEU A 267 -12.29 19.40 -16.46
CA LEU A 267 -10.89 19.36 -16.92
C LEU A 267 -10.66 20.10 -18.24
N LYS A 268 -11.71 20.29 -19.05
CA LYS A 268 -11.66 21.02 -20.31
C LYS A 268 -11.74 22.53 -20.12
N GLU A 269 -12.48 22.99 -19.11
CA GLU A 269 -12.66 24.41 -18.85
C GLU A 269 -11.35 25.07 -18.36
N PRO A 270 -11.03 26.30 -18.81
CA PRO A 270 -9.78 26.99 -18.47
C PRO A 270 -9.81 27.62 -17.06
N ILE A 271 -10.30 26.88 -16.07
CA ILE A 271 -10.43 27.30 -14.66
C ILE A 271 -9.28 26.80 -13.77
N GLY A 272 -8.22 26.25 -14.38
CA GLY A 272 -7.00 25.83 -13.68
C GLY A 272 -7.12 24.52 -12.89
N ILE A 273 -8.11 23.68 -13.22
CA ILE A 273 -8.33 22.40 -12.53
C ILE A 273 -7.67 21.26 -13.31
N ARG A 274 -6.76 20.56 -12.65
CA ARG A 274 -6.11 19.33 -13.16
C ARG A 274 -6.28 18.12 -12.24
N GLY A 275 -6.91 18.32 -11.08
CA GLY A 275 -7.09 17.30 -10.05
C GLY A 275 -8.54 17.01 -9.75
N LEU A 276 -8.86 15.76 -9.42
CA LEU A 276 -10.20 15.34 -8.96
C LEU A 276 -10.09 14.56 -7.63
N HIS A 277 -10.94 14.87 -6.66
CA HIS A 277 -10.98 14.16 -5.38
C HIS A 277 -12.22 13.26 -5.31
N PHE A 278 -12.05 11.94 -5.22
CA PHE A 278 -13.17 11.01 -5.27
C PHE A 278 -13.61 10.55 -3.88
N TYR A 279 -14.88 10.82 -3.55
CA TYR A 279 -15.55 10.27 -2.37
C TYR A 279 -15.86 8.78 -2.61
N THR A 280 -15.00 7.89 -2.12
CA THR A 280 -15.11 6.45 -2.44
C THR A 280 -16.26 5.76 -1.70
N MET A 281 -16.73 6.35 -0.60
CA MET A 281 -17.66 5.73 0.34
C MET A 281 -17.18 4.37 0.88
N ASN A 282 -15.86 4.19 1.00
CA ASN A 282 -15.24 2.90 1.31
C ASN A 282 -15.62 1.80 0.30
N LEU A 283 -15.85 2.14 -0.97
CA LEU A 283 -16.18 1.19 -2.02
C LEU A 283 -15.22 1.35 -3.21
N GLU A 284 -14.78 0.22 -3.76
CA GLU A 284 -13.77 0.19 -4.83
C GLU A 284 -14.39 0.33 -6.22
N ARG A 285 -15.50 -0.38 -6.46
CA ARG A 285 -16.07 -0.59 -7.80
C ARG A 285 -16.46 0.71 -8.50
N GLY A 286 -17.16 1.62 -7.83
CA GLY A 286 -17.63 2.87 -8.42
C GLY A 286 -16.48 3.76 -8.89
N THR A 287 -15.49 3.98 -8.04
CA THR A 287 -14.30 4.79 -8.36
C THR A 287 -13.47 4.14 -9.46
N LYS A 288 -13.24 2.82 -9.40
CA LYS A 288 -12.49 2.11 -10.44
C LYS A 288 -13.15 2.23 -11.81
N MET A 289 -14.47 1.99 -11.89
CA MET A 289 -15.23 2.14 -13.15
C MET A 289 -15.14 3.57 -13.70
N LEU A 290 -15.16 4.58 -12.83
CA LEU A 290 -15.04 5.98 -13.25
C LEU A 290 -13.64 6.31 -13.77
N LEU A 291 -12.58 5.83 -13.15
CA LEU A 291 -11.21 6.01 -13.65
C LEU A 291 -11.01 5.31 -14.99
N GLU A 292 -11.57 4.11 -15.16
CA GLU A 292 -11.56 3.37 -16.44
C GLU A 292 -12.31 4.15 -17.53
N GLU A 293 -13.50 4.65 -17.24
CA GLU A 293 -14.30 5.50 -18.16
C GLU A 293 -13.57 6.80 -18.55
N LEU A 294 -12.77 7.36 -17.64
CA LEU A 294 -11.97 8.56 -17.89
C LEU A 294 -10.62 8.27 -18.59
N ASN A 295 -10.26 7.00 -18.78
CA ASN A 295 -8.93 6.57 -19.23
C ASN A 295 -7.79 7.09 -18.34
N PHE A 296 -8.03 7.17 -17.03
CA PHE A 296 -7.02 7.58 -16.07
C PHE A 296 -6.14 6.40 -15.69
N VAL A 297 -4.99 6.32 -16.35
CA VAL A 297 -4.02 5.25 -16.14
C VAL A 297 -2.94 5.71 -15.17
N PRO A 298 -2.67 4.94 -14.11
CA PRO A 298 -1.64 5.29 -13.15
C PRO A 298 -0.24 5.11 -13.76
N ARG A 299 0.70 6.01 -13.41
CA ARG A 299 2.10 5.88 -13.85
C ARG A 299 2.84 4.86 -12.99
N VAL A 300 3.72 4.06 -13.60
CA VAL A 300 4.54 3.06 -12.90
C VAL A 300 5.36 3.71 -11.78
N GLU A 301 5.98 4.87 -12.03
CA GLU A 301 6.77 5.60 -11.03
C GLU A 301 5.95 6.05 -9.80
N THR A 302 4.64 6.30 -9.98
CA THR A 302 3.73 6.66 -8.89
C THR A 302 3.36 5.43 -8.06
N ILE A 303 3.13 4.29 -8.71
CA ILE A 303 2.73 3.06 -8.01
C ILE A 303 3.94 2.34 -7.38
N LYS A 304 5.06 2.29 -8.10
CA LYS A 304 6.28 1.54 -7.78
C LYS A 304 7.53 2.41 -8.01
N PRO A 305 7.80 3.40 -7.15
CA PRO A 305 9.04 4.19 -7.23
C PRO A 305 10.29 3.32 -6.98
N LEU A 306 10.12 2.24 -6.23
CA LEU A 306 11.09 1.18 -5.92
C LEU A 306 10.40 -0.18 -6.17
N PRO A 307 11.13 -1.30 -6.26
CA PRO A 307 10.52 -2.63 -6.38
C PRO A 307 9.71 -3.05 -5.14
N TRP A 308 9.80 -2.28 -4.05
CA TRP A 308 9.03 -2.44 -2.82
C TRP A 308 8.40 -1.11 -2.38
N ARG A 309 7.42 -1.18 -1.48
CA ARG A 309 6.67 0.00 -0.99
C ARG A 309 7.50 0.79 0.01
N GLN A 310 7.73 2.06 -0.29
CA GLN A 310 8.48 2.97 0.57
C GLN A 310 7.61 3.49 1.73
N SER A 311 8.17 3.51 2.93
CA SER A 311 7.54 4.15 4.09
C SER A 311 7.67 5.67 3.99
N LEU A 312 6.61 6.40 4.34
CA LEU A 312 6.59 7.86 4.31
C LEU A 312 6.87 8.49 5.68
N THR A 313 7.16 7.69 6.71
CA THR A 313 7.50 8.22 8.03
C THR A 313 8.80 9.03 7.99
N PRO A 314 8.97 10.04 8.87
CA PRO A 314 10.09 10.96 8.78
C PRO A 314 11.45 10.27 8.92
N THR A 315 11.52 9.24 9.76
CA THR A 315 12.73 8.47 10.03
C THR A 315 13.11 7.58 8.85
N ARG A 316 12.14 7.06 8.07
CA ARG A 316 12.37 6.06 7.02
C ARG A 316 12.24 6.53 5.58
N ARG A 317 11.72 7.73 5.33
CA ARG A 317 11.45 8.23 3.97
C ARG A 317 12.68 8.30 3.04
N GLN A 318 13.89 8.15 3.56
CA GLN A 318 15.14 8.11 2.80
C GLN A 318 15.67 6.68 2.60
N GLU A 319 15.02 5.67 3.18
CA GLU A 319 15.34 4.27 2.96
C GLU A 319 15.14 3.95 1.48
N THR A 320 16.21 3.49 0.83
CA THR A 320 16.20 3.14 -0.60
C THR A 320 16.74 1.74 -0.87
N ILE A 321 17.19 1.01 0.15
CA ILE A 321 17.73 -0.35 0.02
C ILE A 321 17.20 -1.27 1.11
N ARG A 322 16.79 -2.49 0.74
CA ARG A 322 16.39 -3.55 1.66
C ARG A 322 17.03 -4.90 1.30
N PRO A 323 17.29 -5.77 2.29
CA PRO A 323 17.54 -7.19 2.02
C PRO A 323 16.32 -7.85 1.40
N ILE A 324 16.54 -8.77 0.47
CA ILE A 324 15.46 -9.46 -0.27
C ILE A 324 14.58 -10.37 0.61
N PHE A 325 15.09 -10.82 1.76
CA PHE A 325 14.48 -11.88 2.58
C PHE A 325 13.06 -11.57 3.07
N TRP A 326 12.75 -10.30 3.33
CA TRP A 326 11.42 -9.86 3.77
C TRP A 326 10.53 -9.32 2.64
N SER A 327 10.84 -9.60 1.37
CA SER A 327 10.03 -9.17 0.22
C SER A 327 8.55 -9.52 0.39
N ASN A 328 8.27 -10.73 0.88
CA ASN A 328 6.92 -11.26 1.10
C ASN A 328 6.38 -11.00 2.52
N ARG A 329 7.12 -10.25 3.36
CA ARG A 329 6.79 -9.96 4.77
C ARG A 329 7.14 -8.53 5.18
N THR A 330 6.70 -7.57 4.36
CA THR A 330 7.02 -6.14 4.55
C THR A 330 6.64 -5.62 5.94
N LYS A 331 5.50 -6.04 6.50
CA LYS A 331 5.07 -5.62 7.85
C LYS A 331 6.05 -6.07 8.94
N SER A 332 6.57 -7.31 8.83
CA SER A 332 7.57 -7.82 9.78
C SER A 332 8.85 -6.99 9.68
N TYR A 333 9.37 -6.77 8.48
CA TYR A 333 10.57 -5.96 8.27
C TYR A 333 10.46 -4.57 8.90
N LEU A 334 9.34 -3.88 8.66
CA LEU A 334 9.11 -2.54 9.22
C LEU A 334 9.08 -2.57 10.75
N SER A 335 8.42 -3.55 11.36
CA SER A 335 8.39 -3.72 12.82
C SER A 335 9.79 -3.96 13.38
N ARG A 336 10.55 -4.91 12.81
CA ARG A 336 11.88 -5.31 13.30
C ARG A 336 12.94 -4.23 13.18
N THR A 337 12.70 -3.25 12.33
CA THR A 337 13.63 -2.16 12.10
C THR A 337 13.13 -0.85 12.69
N GLU A 338 11.96 -0.81 13.36
CA GLU A 338 11.24 0.44 13.73
C GLU A 338 12.11 1.39 14.55
N ASN A 339 12.95 0.80 15.41
CA ASN A 339 13.84 1.49 16.34
C ASN A 339 15.23 1.82 15.77
N TRP A 340 15.45 1.70 14.45
CA TRP A 340 16.73 2.13 13.85
C TRP A 340 16.87 3.66 13.88
N ASP A 341 18.06 4.12 14.27
CA ASP A 341 18.43 5.54 14.25
C ASP A 341 18.59 6.06 12.81
N GLU A 342 19.22 5.25 11.93
CA GLU A 342 19.45 5.58 10.51
C GLU A 342 19.09 4.41 9.59
N TYR A 343 18.57 4.73 8.39
CA TYR A 343 18.17 3.75 7.39
C TYR A 343 19.07 3.81 6.14
N PRO A 344 19.38 2.66 5.52
CA PRO A 344 20.25 2.60 4.34
C PRO A 344 19.75 3.44 3.16
N ASN A 345 20.63 4.29 2.62
CA ASN A 345 20.38 5.12 1.45
C ASN A 345 21.53 5.01 0.42
N GLY A 346 21.23 4.54 -0.79
CA GLY A 346 22.19 4.45 -1.90
C GLY A 346 23.15 3.25 -1.85
N ARG A 347 23.92 3.09 -0.76
CA ARG A 347 24.68 1.86 -0.47
C ARG A 347 24.33 1.32 0.91
N PHE A 348 24.19 0.01 1.02
CA PHE A 348 23.98 -0.63 2.31
C PHE A 348 25.32 -0.59 3.06
N GLY A 349 25.34 0.12 4.18
CA GLY A 349 26.54 0.38 4.97
C GLY A 349 27.08 -0.87 5.66
N ASP A 350 28.08 -0.65 6.51
CA ASP A 350 28.70 -1.69 7.32
C ASP A 350 27.68 -2.33 8.29
N SER A 351 27.31 -3.58 8.00
CA SER A 351 26.26 -4.35 8.67
C SER A 351 26.59 -4.76 10.11
N ARG A 352 27.74 -4.31 10.65
CA ARG A 352 28.15 -4.49 12.06
C ARG A 352 27.40 -3.60 13.06
N SER A 353 26.48 -2.75 12.61
CA SER A 353 25.56 -2.05 13.51
C SER A 353 24.60 -3.06 14.17
N PRO A 354 24.20 -2.93 15.45
CA PRO A 354 23.30 -3.86 16.17
C PRO A 354 21.85 -3.94 15.64
N ALA A 355 21.64 -3.71 14.34
CA ALA A 355 20.45 -3.10 13.81
C ALA A 355 19.22 -4.02 13.90
N TYR A 356 19.31 -5.32 13.61
CA TYR A 356 18.14 -6.19 13.79
C TYR A 356 17.98 -6.51 15.27
N GLY A 357 17.06 -5.81 15.95
CA GLY A 357 16.69 -6.09 17.33
C GLY A 357 16.31 -7.57 17.54
N GLU A 358 16.37 -8.02 18.79
CA GLU A 358 15.70 -9.27 19.17
C GLU A 358 14.21 -9.17 18.82
N LEU A 359 13.51 -10.30 18.65
CA LEU A 359 12.07 -10.33 18.38
C LEU A 359 11.29 -9.71 19.57
N ASP A 360 11.22 -8.39 19.68
CA ASP A 360 10.61 -7.70 20.80
C ASP A 360 9.11 -7.40 20.55
N GLY A 361 8.28 -7.89 21.48
CA GLY A 361 6.91 -7.43 21.70
C GLY A 361 5.78 -8.27 21.10
N TYR A 362 5.80 -8.57 19.79
CA TYR A 362 4.63 -9.16 19.10
C TYR A 362 4.78 -10.62 18.65
N GLY A 363 6.00 -11.18 18.73
CA GLY A 363 6.31 -12.52 18.22
C GLY A 363 6.23 -12.61 16.69
N VAL A 364 6.68 -13.72 16.13
CA VAL A 364 6.39 -14.06 14.72
C VAL A 364 4.90 -14.41 14.62
N TRP A 365 4.23 -14.12 13.51
CA TRP A 365 2.83 -14.54 13.32
C TRP A 365 2.51 -14.89 11.86
N ILE A 366 1.55 -15.80 11.70
CA ILE A 366 0.88 -16.10 10.42
C ILE A 366 -0.39 -15.25 10.30
N LYS A 367 -0.68 -14.71 9.11
CA LYS A 367 -1.85 -13.86 8.85
C LYS A 367 -3.16 -14.66 8.91
N GLN A 368 -3.13 -15.88 8.40
CA GLN A 368 -4.27 -16.80 8.30
C GLN A 368 -4.71 -17.29 9.68
N THR A 369 -6.02 -17.35 9.92
CA THR A 369 -6.57 -18.07 11.08
C THR A 369 -6.37 -19.58 10.90
N LYS A 370 -6.68 -20.38 11.94
CA LYS A 370 -6.64 -21.85 11.83
C LYS A 370 -7.60 -22.35 10.75
N GLU A 371 -8.79 -21.76 10.64
CA GLU A 371 -9.79 -22.10 9.64
C GLU A 371 -9.31 -21.75 8.22
N ASP A 372 -8.76 -20.55 8.03
CA ASP A 372 -8.20 -20.11 6.75
C ASP A 372 -7.04 -21.01 6.32
N ALA A 373 -6.14 -21.32 7.26
CA ALA A 373 -4.98 -22.17 7.01
C ALA A 373 -5.38 -23.60 6.63
N LEU A 374 -6.39 -24.18 7.28
CA LEU A 374 -6.89 -25.50 6.90
C LEU A 374 -7.57 -25.48 5.53
N ALA A 375 -8.26 -24.39 5.16
CA ALA A 375 -8.85 -24.24 3.84
C ALA A 375 -7.79 -24.07 2.74
N LEU A 376 -6.68 -23.39 3.04
CA LEU A 376 -5.60 -23.11 2.10
C LEU A 376 -4.60 -24.26 1.96
N TRP A 377 -4.15 -24.80 3.08
CA TRP A 377 -3.02 -25.73 3.15
C TRP A 377 -3.43 -27.17 3.42
N ASP A 378 -4.71 -27.42 3.69
CA ASP A 378 -5.24 -28.74 4.04
C ASP A 378 -4.43 -29.38 5.18
N ARG A 379 -4.40 -30.71 5.25
CA ARG A 379 -3.71 -31.52 6.27
C ARG A 379 -2.64 -32.39 5.60
N PRO A 380 -1.49 -31.83 5.19
CA PRO A 380 -0.45 -32.59 4.52
C PRO A 380 0.05 -33.69 5.46
N THR A 381 0.19 -34.92 4.96
CA THR A 381 0.69 -36.06 5.77
C THR A 381 1.95 -36.68 5.18
N THR A 382 2.28 -36.32 3.95
CA THR A 382 3.49 -36.72 3.24
C THR A 382 4.29 -35.50 2.77
N PHE A 383 5.58 -35.70 2.50
CA PHE A 383 6.41 -34.66 1.89
C PHE A 383 5.87 -34.21 0.52
N ALA A 384 5.31 -35.14 -0.26
CA ALA A 384 4.70 -34.84 -1.55
C ALA A 384 3.51 -33.87 -1.42
N ASP A 385 2.70 -33.99 -0.35
CA ASP A 385 1.61 -33.05 -0.09
C ASP A 385 2.16 -31.64 0.14
N VAL A 386 3.23 -31.52 0.94
CA VAL A 386 3.90 -30.23 1.21
C VAL A 386 4.50 -29.65 -0.07
N ALA A 387 5.25 -30.43 -0.84
CA ALA A 387 5.81 -30.02 -2.13
C ALA A 387 4.73 -29.52 -3.10
N ASN A 388 3.58 -30.20 -3.13
CA ASN A 388 2.44 -29.81 -3.96
C ASN A 388 1.84 -28.45 -3.54
N LEU A 389 1.78 -28.13 -2.24
CA LEU A 389 1.34 -26.80 -1.79
C LEU A 389 2.24 -25.69 -2.34
N PHE A 390 3.56 -25.89 -2.29
CA PHE A 390 4.53 -24.91 -2.79
C PHE A 390 4.47 -24.78 -4.32
N LYS A 391 4.32 -25.90 -5.04
CA LYS A 391 4.07 -25.91 -6.49
C LYS A 391 2.83 -25.09 -6.85
N ARG A 392 1.70 -25.36 -6.19
CA ARG A 392 0.43 -24.65 -6.43
C ARG A 392 0.56 -23.16 -6.15
N PHE A 393 1.29 -22.79 -5.11
CA PHE A 393 1.62 -21.39 -4.84
C PHE A 393 2.42 -20.73 -5.98
N CYS A 394 3.49 -21.39 -6.47
CA CYS A 394 4.29 -20.87 -7.59
C CYS A 394 3.48 -20.74 -8.89
N LYS A 395 2.49 -21.61 -9.10
CA LYS A 395 1.53 -21.55 -10.23
C LYS A 395 0.39 -20.57 -10.00
N ASN A 396 0.39 -19.83 -8.89
CA ASN A 396 -0.65 -18.89 -8.50
C ASN A 396 -2.05 -19.54 -8.32
N GLU A 397 -2.08 -20.83 -8.01
CA GLU A 397 -3.28 -21.62 -7.68
C GLU A 397 -3.57 -21.63 -6.17
N LEU A 398 -2.63 -21.10 -5.37
CA LEU A 398 -2.73 -20.92 -3.93
C LEU A 398 -2.35 -19.48 -3.59
N SER A 399 -3.14 -18.82 -2.74
CA SER A 399 -3.01 -17.38 -2.46
C SER A 399 -2.01 -17.02 -1.37
N ALA A 400 -1.50 -17.98 -0.59
CA ALA A 400 -0.56 -17.74 0.49
C ALA A 400 0.18 -19.01 0.92
N LEU A 401 1.36 -18.82 1.51
CA LEU A 401 2.14 -19.81 2.26
C LEU A 401 2.53 -19.19 3.61
N PRO A 402 3.01 -19.96 4.61
CA PRO A 402 3.45 -19.38 5.89
C PRO A 402 4.46 -18.23 5.76
N TRP A 403 5.33 -18.29 4.74
CA TRP A 403 6.34 -17.28 4.43
C TRP A 403 5.87 -16.16 3.50
N SER A 404 4.66 -16.26 2.92
CA SER A 404 4.08 -15.26 2.02
C SER A 404 2.62 -15.02 2.32
N ASP A 405 2.31 -13.85 2.87
CA ASP A 405 0.93 -13.45 3.24
C ASP A 405 0.10 -12.92 2.05
N GLN A 406 0.69 -12.93 0.85
CA GLN A 406 0.10 -12.54 -0.42
C GLN A 406 0.36 -13.61 -1.49
N ALA A 407 -0.43 -13.54 -2.57
CA ALA A 407 -0.24 -14.39 -3.75
C ALA A 407 1.11 -14.11 -4.41
N ALA A 408 1.60 -15.07 -5.19
CA ALA A 408 2.86 -14.93 -5.90
C ALA A 408 2.89 -13.64 -6.74
N SER A 409 4.04 -12.97 -6.75
CA SER A 409 4.20 -11.74 -7.52
C SER A 409 4.09 -12.04 -9.02
N THR A 410 3.77 -11.02 -9.82
CA THR A 410 3.64 -11.20 -11.27
C THR A 410 4.93 -11.70 -11.91
N GLU A 411 6.11 -11.34 -11.40
CA GLU A 411 7.40 -11.84 -11.90
C GLU A 411 7.61 -13.34 -11.64
N THR A 412 7.00 -13.93 -10.59
CA THR A 412 7.07 -15.38 -10.34
C THR A 412 6.50 -16.17 -11.52
N SER A 413 5.50 -15.63 -12.22
CA SER A 413 4.88 -16.30 -13.39
C SER A 413 5.88 -16.63 -14.51
N VAL A 414 6.99 -15.89 -14.59
CA VAL A 414 8.05 -16.07 -15.61
C VAL A 414 8.87 -17.33 -15.34
N ILE A 415 8.96 -17.74 -14.07
CA ILE A 415 9.75 -18.89 -13.60
C ILE A 415 8.90 -19.91 -12.84
N ALA A 416 7.57 -19.87 -13.01
CA ALA A 416 6.63 -20.71 -12.26
C ALA A 416 6.86 -22.22 -12.48
N GLU A 417 7.10 -22.65 -13.72
CA GLU A 417 7.37 -24.05 -14.03
C GLU A 417 8.72 -24.53 -13.46
N PRO A 418 9.83 -23.78 -13.65
CA PRO A 418 11.07 -24.08 -12.95
C PRO A 418 10.95 -24.22 -11.43
N LEU A 419 10.24 -23.29 -10.78
CA LEU A 419 10.01 -23.32 -9.34
C LEU A 419 9.15 -24.51 -8.94
N ALA A 420 8.08 -24.80 -9.67
CA ALA A 420 7.23 -25.97 -9.43
C ALA A 420 8.06 -27.26 -9.45
N ARG A 421 8.93 -27.42 -10.45
CA ARG A 421 9.84 -28.57 -10.56
C ARG A 421 10.82 -28.65 -9.40
N LEU A 422 11.40 -27.52 -8.95
CA LEU A 422 12.26 -27.51 -7.77
C LEU A 422 11.55 -27.98 -6.51
N ASN A 423 10.32 -27.52 -6.30
CA ASN A 423 9.52 -27.93 -5.14
C ASN A 423 9.20 -29.43 -5.17
N GLU A 424 8.90 -29.99 -6.34
CA GLU A 424 8.71 -31.44 -6.53
C GLU A 424 9.98 -32.25 -6.23
N LEU A 425 11.16 -31.71 -6.54
CA LEU A 425 12.46 -32.29 -6.19
C LEU A 425 12.85 -32.08 -4.72
N GLY A 426 12.00 -31.40 -3.95
CA GLY A 426 12.14 -31.18 -2.51
C GLY A 426 12.88 -29.91 -2.09
N PHE A 427 13.21 -29.04 -3.04
CA PHE A 427 13.71 -27.69 -2.74
C PHE A 427 12.52 -26.75 -2.51
N LEU A 428 12.03 -26.69 -1.27
CA LEU A 428 10.81 -25.98 -0.90
C LEU A 428 11.03 -24.46 -0.91
N THR A 429 10.74 -23.80 -2.05
CA THR A 429 11.05 -22.39 -2.31
C THR A 429 10.14 -21.43 -1.56
N ILE A 430 10.71 -20.51 -0.79
CA ILE A 430 9.98 -19.49 -0.01
C ILE A 430 10.17 -18.07 -0.57
N ASN A 431 11.18 -17.85 -1.42
CA ASN A 431 11.43 -16.58 -2.09
C ASN A 431 12.20 -16.79 -3.40
N SER A 432 11.96 -15.94 -4.40
CA SER A 432 12.59 -16.03 -5.72
C SER A 432 12.44 -14.74 -6.50
N GLN A 433 13.40 -14.44 -7.39
CA GLN A 433 13.20 -13.49 -8.50
C GLN A 433 13.91 -14.01 -9.77
N PRO A 434 13.35 -13.77 -10.97
CA PRO A 434 13.98 -14.15 -12.23
C PRO A 434 15.20 -13.26 -12.54
N ALA A 435 16.02 -13.67 -13.50
CA ALA A 435 17.02 -12.77 -14.06
C ALA A 435 16.36 -11.79 -15.05
N VAL A 436 16.75 -10.52 -15.00
CA VAL A 436 16.28 -9.48 -15.92
C VAL A 436 17.48 -8.73 -16.48
N ASN A 437 17.56 -8.69 -17.80
CA ASN A 437 18.64 -8.04 -18.54
C ASN A 437 18.13 -6.77 -19.25
N GLY A 438 17.89 -5.71 -18.48
CA GLY A 438 17.53 -4.40 -19.03
C GLY A 438 16.09 -4.33 -19.54
N ALA A 439 15.11 -4.74 -18.73
CA ALA A 439 13.71 -4.44 -19.03
C ALA A 439 13.46 -2.93 -18.93
N ARG A 440 12.51 -2.38 -19.68
CA ARG A 440 12.15 -0.96 -19.54
C ARG A 440 11.59 -0.69 -18.15
N SER A 441 11.81 0.51 -17.61
CA SER A 441 11.27 0.89 -16.30
C SER A 441 9.74 0.97 -16.24
N ASP A 442 9.08 1.03 -17.40
CA ASP A 442 7.62 0.97 -17.56
C ASP A 442 7.10 -0.43 -17.94
N ASP A 443 7.96 -1.46 -17.86
CA ASP A 443 7.56 -2.85 -18.08
C ASP A 443 6.46 -3.29 -17.09
N LYS A 444 5.47 -4.04 -17.58
CA LYS A 444 4.29 -4.41 -16.76
C LYS A 444 4.61 -5.42 -15.66
N VAL A 445 5.66 -6.22 -15.82
CA VAL A 445 6.06 -7.28 -14.89
C VAL A 445 7.18 -6.76 -13.99
N PHE A 446 8.24 -6.23 -14.59
CA PHE A 446 9.49 -5.88 -13.89
C PHE A 446 9.66 -4.39 -13.62
N GLY A 447 8.87 -3.53 -14.27
CA GLY A 447 9.08 -2.08 -14.27
C GLY A 447 8.89 -1.45 -12.88
N TRP A 448 9.83 -0.57 -12.54
CA TRP A 448 9.78 0.33 -11.38
C TRP A 448 10.67 1.56 -11.64
N GLY A 449 10.47 2.60 -10.83
CA GLY A 449 11.26 3.82 -10.90
C GLY A 449 10.84 4.78 -12.03
N PRO A 450 11.63 5.83 -12.29
CA PRO A 450 11.35 6.84 -13.31
C PRO A 450 11.18 6.26 -14.71
N SER A 451 10.35 6.91 -15.52
CA SER A 451 10.17 6.56 -16.95
C SER A 451 11.47 6.65 -17.76
N ASN A 452 11.51 5.94 -18.90
CA ASN A 452 12.65 5.90 -19.84
C ASN A 452 13.96 5.34 -19.27
N GLY A 453 13.90 4.57 -18.18
CA GLY A 453 15.04 3.85 -17.62
C GLY A 453 15.03 2.37 -17.96
N TYR A 454 16.02 1.66 -17.43
CA TYR A 454 16.15 0.21 -17.53
C TYR A 454 16.38 -0.41 -16.16
N VAL A 455 15.73 -1.55 -15.93
CA VAL A 455 15.83 -2.32 -14.69
C VAL A 455 16.49 -3.68 -14.94
N TYR A 456 17.20 -4.16 -13.94
CA TYR A 456 18.01 -5.37 -14.00
C TYR A 456 17.84 -6.19 -12.73
N GLN A 457 17.90 -7.51 -12.86
CA GLN A 457 17.80 -8.45 -11.75
C GLN A 457 18.77 -9.61 -11.98
N LYS A 458 19.49 -10.03 -10.92
CA LYS A 458 20.12 -11.34 -10.86
C LYS A 458 19.09 -12.38 -10.45
N ALA A 459 19.16 -13.59 -10.99
CA ALA A 459 18.29 -14.66 -10.51
C ALA A 459 18.63 -14.98 -9.04
N TYR A 460 17.59 -15.20 -8.24
CA TYR A 460 17.66 -15.51 -6.83
C TYR A 460 16.70 -16.65 -6.48
N LEU A 461 17.15 -17.55 -5.61
CA LEU A 461 16.34 -18.61 -5.01
C LEU A 461 16.58 -18.67 -3.51
N GLU A 462 15.53 -18.91 -2.76
CA GLU A 462 15.59 -19.21 -1.32
C GLU A 462 14.64 -20.35 -0.99
N PHE A 463 15.12 -21.38 -0.30
CA PHE A 463 14.35 -22.60 -0.05
C PHE A 463 14.80 -23.35 1.21
N PHE A 464 13.89 -24.18 1.72
CA PHE A 464 14.23 -25.24 2.67
C PHE A 464 14.55 -26.54 1.93
N TYR A 465 15.54 -27.28 2.42
CA TYR A 465 15.90 -28.60 1.90
C TYR A 465 16.33 -29.53 3.04
N ALA A 466 15.80 -30.76 3.06
CA ALA A 466 16.19 -31.84 3.97
C ALA A 466 17.04 -32.88 3.21
N ASP A 467 17.90 -33.62 3.93
CA ASP A 467 18.84 -34.64 3.41
C ASP A 467 20.12 -34.14 2.71
N ILE A 468 20.97 -33.43 3.45
CA ILE A 468 22.41 -33.40 3.12
C ILE A 468 23.26 -33.70 4.35
N THR A 469 24.00 -34.81 4.31
CA THR A 469 25.23 -34.96 5.09
C THR A 469 26.37 -34.40 4.25
N TYR A 470 26.79 -33.17 4.52
CA TYR A 470 27.91 -32.54 3.83
C TYR A 470 29.08 -32.33 4.79
N HIS A 471 30.27 -32.81 4.39
CA HIS A 471 31.52 -32.40 5.01
C HIS A 471 32.25 -31.48 4.07
N VAL A 472 32.43 -30.24 4.51
CA VAL A 472 32.89 -29.17 3.66
C VAL A 472 33.87 -28.33 4.47
N ILE A 473 35.15 -28.55 4.22
CA ILE A 473 36.26 -27.94 4.97
C ILE A 473 37.17 -27.20 3.99
N ASN A 474 37.58 -25.98 4.33
CA ASN A 474 38.78 -25.37 3.73
C ASN A 474 39.99 -25.69 4.64
N LYS A 475 41.23 -25.35 4.22
CA LYS A 475 42.46 -25.66 4.98
C LYS A 475 42.48 -25.10 6.42
N ARG A 476 41.56 -24.19 6.78
CA ARG A 476 41.47 -23.51 8.08
C ARG A 476 40.31 -23.97 8.97
N GLY A 477 39.35 -24.73 8.44
CA GLY A 477 38.27 -25.33 9.25
C GLY A 477 36.95 -24.56 9.36
N ASP A 478 36.70 -23.54 8.54
CA ASP A 478 35.51 -22.67 8.64
C ASP A 478 34.35 -23.05 7.69
N LEU A 479 33.13 -22.64 8.07
CA LEU A 479 31.87 -22.69 7.31
C LEU A 479 32.05 -22.27 5.82
N LYS A 480 31.61 -23.08 4.85
CA LYS A 480 31.65 -22.68 3.42
C LYS A 480 30.49 -21.79 3.03
N THR A 481 30.80 -20.50 2.82
CA THR A 481 30.23 -19.70 1.74
C THR A 481 31.29 -19.58 0.64
N ASN A 482 30.90 -19.51 -0.64
CA ASN A 482 31.83 -19.15 -1.73
C ASN A 482 31.94 -17.63 -1.93
N THR A 483 31.20 -16.83 -1.14
CA THR A 483 31.33 -15.37 -1.17
C THR A 483 32.64 -14.98 -0.50
N THR A 484 33.66 -14.68 -1.32
CA THR A 484 34.96 -14.17 -0.85
C THR A 484 34.90 -12.71 -0.40
N TYR A 485 33.74 -12.05 -0.59
CA TYR A 485 33.45 -10.67 -0.24
C TYR A 485 32.41 -10.62 0.88
N GLN A 486 32.72 -9.97 2.00
CA GLN A 486 31.80 -9.85 3.14
C GLN A 486 30.74 -8.75 2.97
N GLY A 487 30.79 -7.96 1.89
CA GLY A 487 29.83 -6.90 1.65
C GLY A 487 28.56 -7.38 0.93
N PRO A 488 27.53 -6.50 0.87
CA PRO A 488 26.24 -6.81 0.26
C PRO A 488 26.36 -7.07 -1.24
N ASN A 489 25.65 -8.08 -1.74
CA ASN A 489 25.52 -8.37 -3.17
C ASN A 489 24.23 -7.75 -3.72
N ALA A 490 24.34 -6.74 -4.57
CA ALA A 490 23.18 -6.16 -5.25
C ALA A 490 22.57 -7.18 -6.22
N VAL A 491 21.25 -7.41 -6.08
CA VAL A 491 20.50 -8.37 -6.91
C VAL A 491 19.42 -7.70 -7.76
N THR A 492 19.02 -6.47 -7.44
CA THR A 492 18.12 -5.66 -8.28
C THR A 492 18.67 -4.24 -8.36
N TRP A 493 18.75 -3.68 -9.57
CA TRP A 493 19.19 -2.30 -9.79
C TRP A 493 18.52 -1.68 -11.01
N GLY A 494 18.55 -0.35 -11.08
CA GLY A 494 17.97 0.43 -12.16
C GLY A 494 18.90 1.57 -12.60
N VAL A 495 18.90 1.84 -13.89
CA VAL A 495 19.63 2.94 -14.53
C VAL A 495 18.59 3.87 -15.15
N PHE A 496 18.57 5.13 -14.71
CA PHE A 496 17.54 6.09 -15.10
C PHE A 496 18.19 7.37 -15.66
N PRO A 497 17.60 8.00 -16.69
CA PRO A 497 18.11 9.25 -17.23
C PRO A 497 18.24 10.34 -16.16
N GLY A 498 19.40 11.00 -16.10
CA GLY A 498 19.66 12.10 -15.17
C GLY A 498 19.73 11.72 -13.69
N LYS A 499 19.90 10.44 -13.36
CA LYS A 499 20.07 9.94 -11.98
C LYS A 499 21.26 9.00 -11.85
N GLU A 500 21.76 8.88 -10.62
CA GLU A 500 22.68 7.80 -10.25
C GLU A 500 22.00 6.43 -10.29
N ILE A 501 22.81 5.36 -10.33
CA ILE A 501 22.31 3.98 -10.29
C ILE A 501 21.62 3.73 -8.94
N VAL A 502 20.41 3.18 -8.99
CA VAL A 502 19.63 2.81 -7.81
C VAL A 502 19.70 1.30 -7.63
N GLN A 503 20.10 0.81 -6.46
CA GLN A 503 20.27 -0.62 -6.16
C GLN A 503 19.44 -1.04 -4.93
N PRO A 504 18.11 -1.17 -5.08
CA PRO A 504 17.20 -1.22 -3.94
C PRO A 504 17.08 -2.58 -3.25
N THR A 505 17.65 -3.64 -3.83
CA THR A 505 17.54 -4.99 -3.29
C THR A 505 18.90 -5.67 -3.26
N ILE A 506 19.24 -6.22 -2.10
CA ILE A 506 20.53 -6.87 -1.84
C ILE A 506 20.35 -8.25 -1.20
N VAL A 507 21.41 -9.05 -1.26
CA VAL A 507 21.61 -10.26 -0.46
C VAL A 507 22.84 -10.03 0.42
N GLU A 508 22.69 -10.24 1.73
CA GLU A 508 23.71 -9.98 2.73
C GLU A 508 23.60 -10.98 3.89
N ALA A 509 24.74 -11.38 4.46
CA ALA A 509 24.81 -12.52 5.38
C ALA A 509 24.22 -12.25 6.77
N ILE A 510 24.41 -11.05 7.34
CA ILE A 510 23.91 -10.70 8.68
C ILE A 510 22.38 -10.61 8.67
N SER A 511 21.79 -9.95 7.67
CA SER A 511 20.35 -9.92 7.45
C SER A 511 19.77 -11.32 7.25
N PHE A 512 20.48 -12.21 6.55
CA PHE A 512 20.04 -13.60 6.39
C PHE A 512 20.04 -14.36 7.73
N MET A 513 21.06 -14.15 8.55
CA MET A 513 21.13 -14.72 9.89
C MET A 513 20.02 -14.21 10.81
N ALA A 514 19.61 -12.94 10.68
CA ALA A 514 18.48 -12.39 11.42
C ALA A 514 17.12 -12.88 10.88
N TRP A 515 17.02 -13.14 9.56
CA TRP A 515 15.82 -13.67 8.92
C TRP A 515 15.55 -15.12 9.29
N LYS A 516 16.59 -15.96 9.42
CA LYS A 516 16.43 -17.40 9.66
C LYS A 516 15.51 -17.69 10.84
N ASP A 517 15.60 -16.93 11.92
CA ASP A 517 14.84 -17.18 13.15
C ASP A 517 13.33 -16.98 12.90
N GLU A 518 12.96 -15.95 12.15
CA GLU A 518 11.58 -15.75 11.71
C GLU A 518 11.14 -16.85 10.72
N ALA A 519 11.99 -17.21 9.76
CA ALA A 519 11.69 -18.23 8.76
C ALA A 519 11.37 -19.59 9.41
N TYR A 520 12.17 -20.04 10.38
CA TYR A 520 11.93 -21.29 11.09
C TYR A 520 10.71 -21.20 12.03
N GLU A 521 10.53 -20.10 12.76
CA GLU A 521 9.36 -19.95 13.64
C GLU A 521 8.04 -19.91 12.83
N LEU A 522 8.01 -19.33 11.63
CA LEU A 522 6.83 -19.41 10.76
C LEU A 522 6.45 -20.86 10.44
N GLY A 523 7.43 -21.70 10.13
CA GLY A 523 7.20 -23.13 9.92
C GLY A 523 6.69 -23.83 11.18
N GLN A 524 7.21 -23.48 12.35
CA GLN A 524 6.72 -24.01 13.64
C GLN A 524 5.30 -23.53 13.94
N GLN A 525 4.94 -22.29 13.61
CA GLN A 525 3.57 -21.82 13.75
C GLN A 525 2.61 -22.51 12.82
N TRP A 526 3.01 -22.76 11.58
CA TRP A 526 2.22 -23.58 10.67
C TRP A 526 1.96 -24.97 11.26
N ALA A 527 2.97 -25.61 11.85
CA ALA A 527 2.79 -26.89 12.54
C ALA A 527 1.81 -26.79 13.73
N LYS A 528 1.87 -25.71 14.52
CA LYS A 528 0.99 -25.46 15.68
C LYS A 528 -0.49 -25.26 15.31
N LEU A 529 -0.81 -24.98 14.04
CA LEU A 529 -2.21 -24.89 13.59
C LEU A 529 -2.91 -26.26 13.56
N TYR A 530 -2.13 -27.35 13.56
CA TYR A 530 -2.64 -28.72 13.60
C TYR A 530 -2.64 -29.28 15.03
N GLU A 531 -3.47 -30.28 15.27
CA GLU A 531 -3.58 -30.93 16.58
C GLU A 531 -2.24 -31.55 17.02
N PRO A 532 -1.90 -31.52 18.32
CA PRO A 532 -0.62 -32.00 18.87
C PRO A 532 -0.13 -33.35 18.31
N ASP A 533 -1.02 -34.34 18.23
CA ASP A 533 -0.68 -35.72 17.83
C ASP A 533 -0.97 -36.02 16.36
N SER A 534 -1.27 -34.99 15.55
CA SER A 534 -1.61 -35.19 14.14
C SER A 534 -0.37 -35.52 13.29
N PRO A 535 -0.52 -36.39 12.26
CA PRO A 535 0.56 -36.65 11.30
C PRO A 535 1.09 -35.37 10.63
N SER A 536 0.21 -34.41 10.33
CA SER A 536 0.58 -33.13 9.73
C SER A 536 1.49 -32.30 10.62
N ARG A 537 1.17 -32.18 11.92
CA ARG A 537 2.02 -31.45 12.86
C ARG A 537 3.40 -32.08 12.96
N LYS A 538 3.44 -33.41 13.08
CA LYS A 538 4.71 -34.15 13.15
C LYS A 538 5.55 -33.94 11.89
N LEU A 539 4.96 -34.09 10.71
CA LEU A 539 5.62 -33.88 9.42
C LEU A 539 6.25 -32.48 9.33
N ILE A 540 5.47 -31.43 9.59
CA ILE A 540 5.94 -30.04 9.43
C ILE A 540 6.98 -29.71 10.51
N SER A 541 6.81 -30.17 11.74
CA SER A 541 7.77 -29.97 12.82
C SER A 541 9.10 -30.67 12.50
N ASP A 542 9.06 -31.91 12.00
CA ASP A 542 10.24 -32.68 11.59
C ASP A 542 10.94 -32.02 10.39
N LEU A 543 10.17 -31.54 9.40
CA LEU A 543 10.69 -30.81 8.25
C LEU A 543 11.45 -29.57 8.72
N MET A 544 10.86 -28.75 9.60
CA MET A 544 11.51 -27.54 10.12
C MET A 544 12.67 -27.84 11.07
N GLY A 545 12.65 -28.96 11.78
CA GLY A 545 13.74 -29.38 12.67
C GLY A 545 14.96 -29.94 11.94
N LYS A 546 14.80 -30.43 10.70
CA LYS A 546 15.87 -31.10 9.93
C LYS A 546 16.33 -30.34 8.69
N SER A 547 15.50 -29.45 8.15
CA SER A 547 15.83 -28.75 6.90
C SER A 547 16.85 -27.65 7.11
N LEU A 548 17.70 -27.45 6.10
CA LEU A 548 18.58 -26.30 5.98
C LEU A 548 17.85 -25.18 5.21
N LEU A 549 17.99 -23.95 5.67
CA LEU A 549 17.60 -22.77 4.90
C LEU A 549 18.76 -22.32 4.01
N VAL A 550 18.51 -22.21 2.70
CA VAL A 550 19.53 -21.91 1.69
C VAL A 550 19.07 -20.73 0.84
N ASN A 551 19.98 -19.78 0.56
CA ASN A 551 19.78 -18.76 -0.48
C ASN A 551 20.89 -18.85 -1.54
N VAL A 552 20.54 -18.64 -2.82
CA VAL A 552 21.44 -18.74 -3.96
C VAL A 552 21.22 -17.58 -4.92
N VAL A 553 22.31 -16.95 -5.35
CA VAL A 553 22.31 -15.88 -6.36
C VAL A 553 23.11 -16.35 -7.57
N HIS A 554 22.50 -16.28 -8.76
CA HIS A 554 23.25 -16.43 -10.01
C HIS A 554 23.70 -15.06 -10.52
N ASN A 555 25.02 -14.82 -10.52
CA ASN A 555 25.57 -13.49 -10.82
C ASN A 555 25.48 -13.10 -12.30
N ASP A 556 25.48 -14.07 -13.23
CA ASP A 556 25.36 -13.80 -14.66
C ASP A 556 23.88 -13.65 -15.05
N PHE A 557 23.35 -12.45 -14.84
CA PHE A 557 21.95 -12.09 -15.14
C PHE A 557 21.57 -12.22 -16.64
N LYS A 558 22.53 -12.52 -17.52
CA LYS A 558 22.25 -12.81 -18.95
C LYS A 558 21.84 -14.26 -19.19
N LYS A 559 21.99 -15.14 -18.20
CA LYS A 559 21.62 -16.56 -18.26
C LYS A 559 20.45 -16.85 -17.31
N PRO A 560 19.20 -16.65 -17.75
CA PRO A 560 18.04 -16.70 -16.86
C PRO A 560 17.82 -18.08 -16.21
N ASP A 561 18.12 -19.16 -16.93
CA ASP A 561 17.82 -20.52 -16.47
C ASP A 561 18.98 -21.18 -15.71
N ALA A 562 20.18 -20.60 -15.76
CA ALA A 562 21.39 -21.22 -15.22
C ALA A 562 21.38 -21.38 -13.70
N ILE A 563 20.52 -20.65 -12.98
CA ILE A 563 20.33 -20.83 -11.53
C ILE A 563 19.70 -22.19 -11.19
N PHE A 564 18.90 -22.77 -12.09
CA PHE A 564 18.14 -24.00 -11.84
C PHE A 564 18.93 -25.28 -12.16
N GLU A 565 19.88 -25.20 -13.10
CA GLU A 565 20.63 -26.35 -13.62
C GLU A 565 21.28 -27.22 -12.53
N PRO A 566 21.97 -26.67 -11.50
CA PRO A 566 22.61 -27.49 -10.47
C PRO A 566 21.60 -28.34 -9.68
N PHE A 567 20.40 -27.81 -9.45
CA PHE A 567 19.36 -28.47 -8.68
C PHE A 567 18.62 -29.54 -9.47
N TYR A 568 18.39 -29.32 -10.76
CA TYR A 568 17.85 -30.37 -11.63
C TYR A 568 18.79 -31.55 -11.74
N LYS A 569 20.10 -31.28 -11.82
CA LYS A 569 21.12 -32.32 -11.82
C LYS A 569 21.13 -33.08 -10.49
N ALA A 570 21.16 -32.38 -9.36
CA ALA A 570 21.13 -32.99 -8.03
C ALA A 570 19.87 -33.83 -7.81
N GLY A 571 18.70 -33.32 -8.22
CA GLY A 571 17.44 -34.04 -8.12
C GLY A 571 17.38 -35.30 -9.00
N ALA A 572 17.92 -35.23 -10.22
CA ALA A 572 18.02 -36.41 -11.10
C ALA A 572 18.97 -37.47 -10.54
N GLU A 573 20.11 -37.06 -9.98
CA GLU A 573 21.06 -37.95 -9.31
C GLU A 573 20.44 -38.62 -8.08
N PHE A 574 19.68 -37.87 -7.27
CA PHE A 574 18.96 -38.40 -6.10
C PHE A 574 17.88 -39.42 -6.49
N ALA A 575 17.09 -39.13 -7.53
CA ALA A 575 16.08 -40.06 -8.02
C ALA A 575 16.71 -41.37 -8.52
N ALA A 576 17.80 -41.26 -9.30
CA ALA A 576 18.54 -42.42 -9.79
C ALA A 576 19.17 -43.25 -8.65
N ALA A 577 19.68 -42.61 -7.60
CA ALA A 577 20.21 -43.30 -6.42
C ALA A 577 19.12 -44.02 -5.62
N SER A 578 17.94 -43.40 -5.48
CA SER A 578 16.79 -43.97 -4.77
C SER A 578 16.21 -45.21 -5.49
N ASP A 579 16.17 -45.17 -6.83
CA ASP A 579 15.75 -46.30 -7.67
C ASP A 579 16.76 -47.45 -7.67
N ALA A 580 18.06 -47.17 -7.46
CA ALA A 580 19.09 -48.21 -7.37
C ALA A 580 19.01 -49.02 -6.06
N THR A 581 18.54 -48.40 -4.97
CA THR A 581 18.33 -49.06 -3.67
C THR A 581 17.10 -49.97 -3.58
N THR A 582 16.19 -49.93 -4.57
CA THR A 582 14.97 -50.76 -4.61
C THR A 582 15.10 -52.00 -5.50
N GLN A 583 16.26 -52.26 -6.13
CA GLN A 583 16.51 -53.57 -6.75
C GLN A 583 16.85 -54.63 -5.68
N PRO A 584 16.09 -55.73 -5.57
CA PRO A 584 16.44 -56.79 -4.64
C PRO A 584 17.76 -57.43 -5.09
N ASN A 585 18.74 -57.46 -4.18
CA ASN A 585 19.98 -58.21 -4.37
C ASN A 585 19.66 -59.68 -4.65
N GLY A 586 19.66 -60.04 -5.93
CA GLY A 586 19.59 -61.42 -6.38
C GLY A 586 20.90 -62.14 -6.07
N HIS A 587 21.00 -62.71 -4.86
CA HIS A 587 21.91 -63.81 -4.61
C HIS A 587 21.08 -65.09 -4.47
N ALA A 588 20.96 -65.80 -5.59
CA ALA A 588 20.74 -67.23 -5.60
C ALA A 588 22.08 -67.92 -5.32
N ASN A 589 22.15 -68.68 -4.23
CA ASN A 589 22.67 -70.04 -4.17
C ASN A 589 22.35 -70.67 -2.82
#